data_AF-A0A4Q8TW80-F1
#
_entry.id   AF-A0A4Q8TW80-F1
#
_cell.length_a   1.000
_cell.length_b   1.000
_cell.length_c   1.000
_cell.angle_alpha   90.00
_cell.angle_beta   90.00
_cell.angle_gamma   90.00
#
_symmetry.space_group_name_H-M   'P 1'
#
loop_
_entity.id
_entity.type
_entity.pdbx_description
1 polymer ?
#
loop_
_entity_poly.entity_id
_entity_poly.type
_entity_poly.pdbx_seq_one_letter_code
_entity_poly.pdbx_strand_id
1 'polypeptide(L)' 'MSPLRREIFLLRRVDGLARDVIARRLDVSVEVVKKHLTRAMVEITVKLEEAGWLEDN' A
#
# COMPACT_ATOMS: atom_id res chain seq x y z
N MET A 1 0.88 -10.57 2.72
CA MET A 1 0.52 -9.57 1.68
C MET A 1 0.30 -10.25 0.33
N SER A 2 -0.74 -9.88 -0.43
CA SER A 2 -0.92 -10.37 -1.82
C SER A 2 0.01 -9.64 -2.79
N PRO A 3 0.40 -10.25 -3.93
CA PRO A 3 1.29 -9.63 -4.92
C PRO A 3 0.78 -8.25 -5.39
N LEU A 4 -0.50 -8.17 -5.78
CA LEU A 4 -1.14 -6.91 -6.19
C LEU A 4 -1.07 -5.82 -5.11
N ARG A 5 -1.26 -6.19 -3.84
CA ARG A 5 -1.24 -5.25 -2.72
C ARG A 5 0.18 -4.69 -2.50
N ARG A 6 1.19 -5.56 -2.58
CA ARG A 6 2.60 -5.16 -2.49
C ARG A 6 2.96 -4.20 -3.61
N GLU A 7 2.55 -4.51 -4.83
CA GLU A 7 2.84 -3.68 -6.00
C GLU A 7 2.18 -2.30 -5.91
N ILE A 8 0.90 -2.22 -5.52
CA ILE A 8 0.22 -0.95 -5.24
C ILE A 8 0.96 -0.10 -4.20
N PHE A 9 1.45 -0.74 -3.13
CA PHE A 9 2.20 -0.04 -2.08
C PHE A 9 3.53 0.50 -2.60
N LEU A 10 4.29 -0.30 -3.35
CA LEU A 10 5.56 0.13 -3.95
C LEU A 10 5.36 1.29 -4.92
N LEU A 11 4.41 1.17 -5.85
CA LEU A 11 4.11 2.22 -6.82
C LEU A 11 3.69 3.54 -6.15
N ARG A 12 3.03 3.47 -4.99
CA ARG A 12 2.62 4.66 -4.24
C ARG A 12 3.73 5.25 -3.37
N ARG A 13 4.48 4.43 -2.64
CA ARG A 13 5.42 4.89 -1.60
C ARG A 13 6.85 5.00 -2.10
N VAL A 14 7.25 4.18 -3.07
CA VAL A 14 8.58 4.20 -3.69
C VAL A 14 8.56 5.06 -4.94
N ASP A 15 7.64 4.79 -5.87
CA ASP A 15 7.57 5.53 -7.15
C ASP A 15 6.77 6.85 -7.05
N GLY A 16 6.06 7.08 -5.95
CA GLY A 16 5.31 8.33 -5.73
C GLY A 16 4.10 8.52 -6.66
N LEU A 17 3.62 7.47 -7.34
CA LEU A 17 2.55 7.58 -8.32
C LEU A 17 1.19 7.89 -7.68
N ALA A 18 0.36 8.62 -8.43
CA ALA A 18 -1.02 8.91 -8.07
C ALA A 18 -1.90 7.66 -8.18
N ARG A 19 -2.98 7.59 -7.39
CA ARG A 19 -3.83 6.38 -7.26
C ARG A 19 -4.54 6.03 -8.57
N ASP A 20 -4.94 7.04 -9.34
CA ASP A 20 -5.54 6.92 -10.67
C ASP A 20 -4.55 6.39 -11.71
N VAL A 21 -3.29 6.80 -11.64
CA VAL A 21 -2.22 6.26 -12.50
C VAL A 21 -1.96 4.79 -12.16
N ILE A 22 -1.89 4.45 -10.87
CA ILE A 22 -1.72 3.07 -10.41
C ILE A 22 -2.91 2.19 -10.84
N ALA A 23 -4.13 2.71 -10.71
CA ALA A 23 -5.35 2.03 -11.13
C ALA A 23 -5.33 1.68 -12.63
N ARG A 24 -4.97 2.64 -13.48
CA ARG A 24 -4.82 2.43 -14.93
C ARG A 24 -3.70 1.45 -15.26
N ARG A 25 -2.56 1.54 -14.57
CA ARG A 25 -1.39 0.68 -14.81
C ARG A 25 -1.63 -0.78 -14.47
N LEU A 26 -2.43 -1.03 -13.43
CA LEU A 26 -2.75 -2.36 -12.94
C LEU A 26 -4.10 -2.89 -13.45
N ASP A 27 -4.78 -2.14 -14.32
CA ASP A 27 -6.12 -2.45 -14.85
C ASP A 27 -7.15 -2.76 -13.73
N VAL A 28 -7.15 -1.93 -12.67
CA VAL A 28 -8.07 -2.06 -11.54
C VAL A 28 -8.76 -0.75 -11.24
N SER A 29 -9.89 -0.80 -10.55
CA SER A 29 -10.59 0.41 -10.09
C SER A 29 -9.79 1.18 -9.04
N VAL A 30 -9.89 2.51 -9.03
CA VAL A 30 -9.25 3.37 -8.00
C VAL A 30 -9.70 2.98 -6.58
N GLU A 31 -10.91 2.49 -6.42
CA GLU A 31 -11.42 1.99 -5.13
C GLU A 31 -10.68 0.73 -4.65
N VAL A 32 -10.35 -0.17 -5.57
CA VAL A 32 -9.54 -1.36 -5.32
C VAL A 32 -8.13 -0.93 -4.87
N VAL A 33 -7.54 0.07 -5.54
CA VAL A 33 -6.26 0.67 -5.14
C VAL A 33 -6.33 1.23 -3.71
N LYS A 34 -7.34 2.03 -3.39
CA LYS A 34 -7.53 2.60 -2.04
C LYS A 34 -7.64 1.49 -0.99
N LYS A 35 -8.51 0.49 -1.22
CA LYS A 35 -8.72 -0.64 -0.31
C LYS A 35 -7.44 -1.43 -0.06
N HIS A 36 -6.69 -1.73 -1.12
CA HIS A 36 -5.42 -2.45 -1.00
C HIS A 36 -4.34 -1.62 -0.33
N LEU A 37 -4.26 -0.32 -0.63
CA LEU A 37 -3.29 0.59 -0.02
C LEU A 37 -3.53 0.73 1.49
N THR A 38 -4.77 0.94 1.93
CA THR A 38 -5.09 1.01 3.36
C THR A 38 -4.76 -0.30 4.06
N ARG A 39 -5.12 -1.45 3.48
CA ARG A 39 -4.76 -2.77 4.02
C ARG A 39 -3.24 -3.01 4.02
N ALA A 40 -2.52 -2.47 3.04
CA ALA A 40 -1.07 -2.55 2.97
C ALA A 40 -0.42 -1.79 4.14
N MET A 41 -0.86 -0.55 4.36
CA MET A 41 -0.37 0.30 5.44
C MET A 41 -0.58 -0.38 6.80
N VAL A 42 -1.81 -0.84 7.09
CA VAL A 42 -2.10 -1.53 8.36
C VAL A 42 -1.25 -2.78 8.55
N GLU A 43 -1.14 -3.63 7.52
CA GLU A 43 -0.32 -4.85 7.61
C GLU A 43 1.17 -4.55 7.85
N ILE A 44 1.67 -3.44 7.31
CA ILE A 44 3.05 -2.99 7.52
C ILE A 44 3.23 -2.37 8.90
N THR A 45 2.32 -1.51 9.34
CA THR A 45 2.34 -0.90 10.67
C THR A 45 2.33 -1.97 11.75
N VAL A 46 1.41 -2.94 11.68
CA VAL A 46 1.35 -4.05 12.64
C VAL A 46 2.67 -4.82 12.69
N LYS A 47 3.26 -5.11 11.52
CA LYS A 47 4.56 -5.81 11.47
C LYS A 47 5.73 -4.99 11.98
N LEU A 48 5.69 -3.67 11.81
CA LEU A 48 6.67 -2.76 12.37
C LEU A 48 6.55 -2.74 13.89
N GLU A 49 5.33 -2.62 14.41
CA GLU A 49 5.05 -2.70 15.86
C GLU A 49 5.54 -4.03 16.44
N GLU A 50 5.25 -5.17 15.79
CA GLU A 50 5.76 -6.50 16.18
C GLU A 50 7.30 -6.59 16.14
N ALA A 51 7.93 -5.86 15.22
CA ALA A 51 9.39 -5.78 15.11
C ALA A 51 10.02 -4.80 16.12
N GLY A 52 9.22 -4.20 17.02
CA GLY A 52 9.68 -3.23 18.01
C GLY A 52 9.87 -1.82 17.45
N TRP A 53 9.41 -1.55 16.23
CA TRP A 53 9.28 -0.19 15.71
C TRP A 53 7.96 0.41 16.20
N LEU A 54 8.01 1.00 17.40
CA LEU A 54 6.97 1.91 17.86
C LEU A 54 7.23 3.27 17.20
N GLU A 55 6.37 3.69 16.28
CA GLU A 55 6.29 5.11 15.93
C GLU A 55 5.75 5.85 17.17
N ASP A 56 6.67 6.43 17.95
CA ASP A 56 6.34 7.46 18.95
C ASP A 56 5.79 8.65 18.15
N ASN A 57 4.46 8.79 18.14
CA ASN A 57 3.75 9.84 17.41
C ASN A 57 3.48 11.06 18.28
#